data_AF-A0AA35T531-F1
#
_entry.id   AF-A0AA35T531-F1
#
_cell.length_a   1.000
_cell.length_b   1.000
_cell.length_c   1.000
_cell.angle_alpha   90.00
_cell.angle_beta   90.00
_cell.angle_gamma   90.00
#
_symmetry.space_group_name_H-M   'P 1'
#
loop_
_entity.id
_entity.type
_entity.pdbx_description
1 polymer ?
#
loop_
_entity_poly.entity_id
_entity_poly.type
_entity_poly.pdbx_seq_one_letter_code
_entity_poly.pdbx_strand_id
1 'polypeptide(L)'
;MNPEERHIFSVLVENRFGVLARVAGLFSGRGFNIDSLNVAETHDKSISQITLVTHGDAQIIEQIYHHLNRLIDVIEVTDLSTDTHVERELVLIKIATDNPQKRAEILQVSEVFRGRVIDMKPASLVLEITEKGTDVMATIYYDSDANFDLLKQRTVAVVGYGAQGRAQSLNLKDSGANVVVGLYEGSHSKARAEAEGLTVKTVEEAAAMADIIQIPRGLARDVALAYARGIGGTRAGVIETTFREETETDLFGEQAVLCGGTAALIKAAFDTLVEAGYQPEMAYFECLHELKLIVDLIYTGGLSKMRNDVSNTAEYGDLTRGPQVIDDNVREKMRQILKDVQGGVFAREWVLENEANQPVLGALRRQESELEIEEVGKNLRSMMSWLDE
;
A
#
# COMPACT_ATOMS: atom_id res chain seq x y z
N MET A 1 1.33 1.22 -29.00
CA MET A 1 0.05 1.90 -28.73
C MET A 1 -0.90 0.83 -28.24
N ASN A 2 -1.52 1.07 -27.09
CA ASN A 2 -2.38 0.11 -26.43
C ASN A 2 -3.72 0.09 -27.19
N PRO A 3 -4.23 -1.07 -27.67
CA PRO A 3 -5.45 -1.13 -28.50
C PRO A 3 -6.76 -0.76 -27.78
N GLU A 4 -6.71 -0.29 -26.53
CA GLU A 4 -7.85 0.12 -25.70
C GLU A 4 -7.63 1.49 -25.04
N GLU A 5 -7.14 2.47 -25.80
CA GLU A 5 -6.93 3.82 -25.26
C GLU A 5 -8.27 4.58 -25.15
N ARG A 6 -8.49 5.23 -24.01
CA ARG A 6 -9.76 5.91 -23.67
C ARG A 6 -9.75 7.35 -24.19
N HIS A 7 -10.80 7.72 -24.94
CA HIS A 7 -10.95 9.03 -25.57
C HIS A 7 -12.16 9.80 -25.04
N ILE A 8 -12.00 11.12 -24.88
CA ILE A 8 -13.03 12.05 -24.40
C ILE A 8 -13.30 13.09 -25.49
N PHE A 9 -14.46 12.99 -26.14
CA PHE A 9 -14.91 13.98 -27.12
C PHE A 9 -15.84 15.02 -26.47
N SER A 10 -15.54 16.30 -26.71
CA SER A 10 -16.46 17.40 -26.50
C SER A 10 -17.06 17.82 -27.84
N VAL A 11 -18.38 17.68 -27.97
CA VAL A 11 -19.11 17.96 -29.22
C VAL A 11 -20.07 19.12 -28.96
N LEU A 12 -19.79 20.29 -29.52
CA LEU A 12 -20.73 21.42 -29.51
C LEU A 12 -21.78 21.22 -30.59
N VAL A 13 -23.04 21.32 -30.22
CA VAL A 13 -24.17 21.07 -31.11
C VAL A 13 -25.26 22.12 -30.97
N GLU A 14 -26.07 22.32 -32.01
CA GLU A 14 -27.27 23.14 -31.91
C GLU A 14 -28.25 22.54 -30.87
N ASN A 15 -28.80 23.38 -29.99
CA ASN A 15 -29.78 22.97 -28.99
C ASN A 15 -31.17 22.80 -29.62
N ARG A 16 -31.35 21.74 -30.40
CA ARG A 16 -32.60 21.41 -31.11
C ARG A 16 -33.08 19.99 -30.81
N PHE A 17 -34.37 19.78 -31.03
CA PHE A 17 -34.99 18.46 -30.84
C PHE A 17 -34.30 17.39 -31.72
N GLY A 18 -33.97 16.25 -31.09
CA GLY A 18 -33.44 15.07 -31.76
C GLY A 18 -31.94 15.06 -32.05
N VAL A 19 -31.21 16.14 -31.75
CA VAL A 19 -29.75 16.23 -31.99
C VAL A 19 -28.99 15.19 -31.16
N LEU A 20 -29.26 15.10 -29.86
CA LEU A 20 -28.68 14.08 -28.98
C LEU A 20 -28.92 12.65 -29.51
N ALA A 21 -30.13 12.35 -29.95
CA ALA A 21 -30.48 11.03 -30.48
C ALA A 21 -29.71 10.70 -31.76
N ARG A 22 -29.44 11.70 -32.62
CA ARG A 22 -28.59 11.53 -33.81
C ARG A 22 -27.14 11.25 -33.44
N VAL A 23 -26.59 11.99 -32.47
CA VAL A 23 -25.21 11.79 -31.98
C VAL A 23 -25.07 10.41 -31.35
N ALA A 24 -25.94 10.02 -30.41
CA ALA A 24 -25.90 8.70 -29.80
C ALA A 24 -26.18 7.57 -30.81
N GLY A 25 -27.11 7.79 -31.74
CA GLY A 25 -27.48 6.84 -32.79
C GLY A 25 -26.35 6.57 -33.80
N LEU A 26 -25.42 7.51 -33.97
CA LEU A 26 -24.22 7.33 -34.78
C LEU A 26 -23.36 6.16 -34.26
N PHE A 27 -23.17 6.09 -32.94
CA PHE A 27 -22.35 5.06 -32.30
C PHE A 27 -23.00 3.69 -32.41
N SER A 28 -24.29 3.59 -32.06
CA SER A 28 -25.02 2.33 -32.14
C SER A 28 -25.17 1.82 -33.58
N GLY A 29 -25.37 2.72 -34.55
CA GLY A 29 -25.47 2.35 -35.96
C GLY A 29 -24.15 1.92 -36.62
N ARG A 30 -23.01 2.24 -36.00
CA ARG A 30 -21.66 1.95 -36.53
C ARG A 30 -20.88 0.94 -35.70
N GLY A 31 -21.42 0.49 -34.58
CA GLY A 31 -20.77 -0.46 -33.68
C GLY A 31 -19.64 0.14 -32.84
N PHE A 32 -19.68 1.46 -32.58
CA PHE A 32 -18.76 2.11 -31.66
C PHE A 32 -19.28 2.01 -30.22
N ASN A 33 -18.37 1.87 -29.25
CA ASN A 33 -18.72 1.87 -27.84
C ASN A 33 -18.94 3.29 -27.31
N ILE A 34 -19.85 3.42 -26.35
CA ILE A 34 -20.00 4.63 -25.52
C ILE A 34 -19.86 4.17 -24.08
N ASP A 35 -18.82 4.63 -23.40
CA ASP A 35 -18.61 4.36 -21.98
C ASP A 35 -19.40 5.35 -21.13
N SER A 36 -19.45 6.62 -21.56
CA SER A 36 -20.33 7.62 -20.96
C SER A 36 -20.75 8.69 -21.97
N LEU A 37 -21.91 9.29 -21.72
CA LEU A 37 -22.43 10.40 -22.49
C LEU A 37 -23.12 11.38 -21.54
N ASN A 38 -22.75 12.65 -21.61
CA ASN A 38 -23.34 13.73 -20.85
C ASN A 38 -23.72 14.90 -21.77
N VAL A 39 -24.77 15.65 -21.42
CA VAL A 39 -25.19 16.86 -22.16
C VAL A 39 -25.31 18.02 -21.18
N ALA A 40 -24.67 19.14 -21.50
CA ALA A 40 -24.70 20.36 -20.72
C ALA A 40 -25.12 21.56 -21.57
N GLU A 41 -25.78 22.54 -20.95
CA GLU A 41 -26.02 23.85 -21.57
C GLU A 41 -24.71 24.65 -21.62
N THR A 42 -24.50 25.42 -22.69
CA THR A 42 -23.40 26.37 -22.75
C THR A 42 -23.85 27.78 -22.31
N HIS A 43 -22.93 28.74 -22.29
CA HIS A 43 -23.30 30.15 -22.07
C HIS A 43 -24.26 30.69 -23.16
N ASP A 44 -24.25 30.09 -24.36
CA ASP A 44 -25.23 30.35 -25.40
C ASP A 44 -26.33 29.27 -25.34
N LYS A 45 -27.56 29.68 -25.00
CA LYS A 45 -28.70 28.76 -24.88
C LYS A 45 -29.10 28.07 -26.19
N SER A 46 -28.62 28.57 -27.33
CA SER A 46 -28.82 27.94 -28.63
C SER A 46 -27.85 26.79 -28.91
N ILE A 47 -26.85 26.58 -28.05
CA ILE A 47 -25.80 25.56 -28.18
C ILE A 47 -25.75 24.69 -26.93
N SER A 48 -25.66 23.38 -27.15
CA SER A 48 -25.42 22.38 -26.11
C SER A 48 -24.06 21.74 -26.31
N GLN A 49 -23.42 21.34 -25.22
CA GLN A 49 -22.20 20.54 -25.25
C GLN A 49 -22.54 19.09 -24.92
N ILE A 50 -22.16 18.17 -25.79
CA ILE A 50 -22.22 16.73 -25.54
C ILE A 50 -20.80 16.25 -25.24
N THR A 51 -20.56 15.77 -24.03
CA THR A 51 -19.30 15.10 -23.67
C THR A 51 -19.50 13.60 -23.79
N LEU A 52 -18.65 12.94 -24.55
CA LEU A 52 -18.73 11.50 -24.80
C LEU A 52 -17.40 10.84 -24.50
N VAL A 53 -17.43 9.74 -23.77
CA VAL A 53 -16.27 8.91 -23.48
C VAL A 53 -16.42 7.59 -24.24
N THR A 54 -15.35 7.19 -24.91
CA THR A 54 -15.28 5.96 -25.70
C THR A 54 -13.87 5.37 -25.61
N HIS A 55 -13.67 4.17 -26.14
CA HIS A 55 -12.38 3.53 -26.26
C HIS A 55 -12.25 2.88 -27.65
N GLY A 56 -11.03 2.82 -28.16
CA GLY A 56 -10.75 2.18 -29.44
C GLY A 56 -9.33 2.44 -29.91
N ASP A 57 -8.91 1.71 -30.94
CA ASP A 57 -7.65 2.01 -31.61
C ASP A 57 -7.71 3.34 -32.38
N ALA A 58 -6.54 3.84 -32.79
CA ALA A 58 -6.43 5.12 -33.48
C ALA A 58 -7.33 5.21 -34.74
N GLN A 59 -7.56 4.09 -35.43
CA GLN A 59 -8.40 4.06 -36.63
C GLN A 59 -9.88 4.21 -36.28
N ILE A 60 -10.35 3.58 -35.20
CA ILE A 60 -11.72 3.72 -34.69
C ILE A 60 -11.96 5.15 -34.21
N ILE A 61 -11.02 5.72 -33.44
CA ILE A 61 -11.12 7.09 -32.91
C ILE A 61 -11.17 8.12 -34.04
N GLU A 62 -10.33 7.99 -35.06
CA GLU A 62 -10.35 8.85 -36.24
C GLU A 62 -11.69 8.75 -36.99
N GLN A 63 -12.26 7.54 -37.13
CA GLN A 63 -13.59 7.36 -37.73
C GLN A 63 -14.70 8.01 -36.91
N ILE A 64 -14.66 7.91 -35.58
CA ILE A 64 -15.63 8.55 -34.68
C ILE A 64 -15.57 10.07 -34.86
N TYR A 65 -14.37 10.65 -34.82
CA TYR A 65 -14.15 12.08 -35.01
C TYR A 65 -14.70 12.58 -36.35
N HIS A 66 -14.39 11.89 -37.45
CA HIS A 66 -14.88 12.26 -38.77
C HIS A 66 -16.40 12.13 -38.91
N HIS A 67 -16.99 11.10 -38.33
CA HIS A 67 -18.43 10.89 -38.40
C HIS A 67 -19.21 11.93 -37.58
N LEU A 68 -18.72 12.31 -36.41
CA LEU A 68 -19.29 13.38 -35.59
C LEU A 68 -19.29 14.72 -36.34
N ASN A 69 -18.16 15.09 -36.95
CA ASN A 69 -18.03 16.34 -37.73
C ASN A 69 -18.93 16.40 -38.99
N ARG A 70 -19.54 15.29 -39.41
CA ARG A 70 -20.43 15.23 -40.57
C ARG A 70 -21.91 15.41 -40.23
N LEU A 71 -22.25 15.43 -38.94
CA LEU A 71 -23.63 15.67 -38.51
C LEU A 71 -23.96 17.16 -38.69
N ILE A 72 -25.11 17.44 -39.32
CA ILE A 72 -25.52 18.80 -39.68
C ILE A 72 -25.62 19.72 -38.45
N ASP A 73 -26.04 19.16 -37.32
CA ASP A 73 -26.27 19.91 -36.09
C ASP A 73 -25.00 20.05 -35.21
N VAL A 74 -23.87 19.46 -35.62
CA VAL A 74 -22.59 19.55 -34.91
C VAL A 74 -21.84 20.79 -35.39
N ILE A 75 -21.48 21.65 -34.44
CA ILE A 75 -20.77 22.90 -34.66
C ILE A 75 -19.26 22.66 -34.56
N GLU A 76 -18.83 21.91 -33.56
CA GLU A 76 -17.42 21.65 -33.28
C GLU A 76 -17.25 20.30 -32.57
N VAL A 77 -16.16 19.59 -32.88
CA VAL A 77 -15.73 18.39 -32.18
C VAL A 77 -14.29 18.59 -31.72
N THR A 78 -14.07 18.46 -30.41
CA THR A 78 -12.76 18.54 -29.77
C THR A 78 -12.44 17.21 -29.09
N ASP A 79 -11.26 16.64 -29.35
CA ASP A 79 -10.75 15.50 -28.58
C ASP A 79 -9.93 16.01 -27.39
N LEU A 80 -10.53 15.95 -26.20
CA LEU A 80 -9.93 16.43 -24.96
C LEU A 80 -8.86 15.48 -24.41
N SER A 81 -8.75 14.25 -24.94
CA SER A 81 -7.74 13.29 -24.49
C SER A 81 -6.33 13.68 -24.90
N THR A 82 -6.19 14.51 -25.92
CA THR A 82 -4.88 15.00 -26.40
C THR A 82 -4.36 16.20 -25.62
N ASP A 83 -5.22 16.87 -24.86
CA ASP A 83 -4.88 18.03 -24.04
C ASP A 83 -4.51 17.62 -22.60
N THR A 84 -3.65 18.41 -21.95
CA THR A 84 -3.44 18.31 -20.49
C THR A 84 -4.74 18.63 -19.76
N HIS A 85 -5.41 17.60 -19.22
CA HIS A 85 -6.66 17.73 -18.48
C HIS A 85 -6.54 17.12 -17.07
N VAL A 86 -7.46 17.51 -16.19
CA VAL A 86 -7.61 16.92 -14.86
C VAL A 86 -8.92 16.16 -14.83
N GLU A 87 -8.85 14.84 -14.83
CA GLU A 87 -10.03 14.00 -14.65
C GLU A 87 -10.33 13.79 -13.17
N ARG A 88 -11.61 13.88 -12.79
CA ARG A 88 -12.10 13.55 -11.45
C ARG A 88 -13.46 12.88 -11.54
N GLU A 89 -13.60 11.75 -10.89
CA GLU A 89 -14.92 11.14 -10.70
C GLU A 89 -15.64 11.89 -9.58
N LEU A 90 -16.91 12.23 -9.79
CA LEU A 90 -17.74 12.97 -8.84
C LEU A 90 -19.03 12.22 -8.54
N VAL A 91 -19.33 12.02 -7.26
CA VAL A 91 -20.58 11.41 -6.80
C VAL A 91 -21.31 12.39 -5.88
N LEU A 92 -22.61 12.64 -6.18
CA LEU A 92 -23.50 13.39 -5.30
C LEU A 92 -24.47 12.45 -4.58
N ILE A 93 -24.42 12.41 -3.25
CA ILE A 93 -25.24 11.51 -2.42
C ILE A 93 -26.17 12.33 -1.53
N LYS A 94 -27.49 12.23 -1.78
CA LYS A 94 -28.49 12.82 -0.90
C LYS A 94 -28.92 11.81 0.16
N ILE A 95 -28.72 12.16 1.42
CA ILE A 95 -28.97 11.30 2.57
C ILE A 95 -30.07 11.91 3.44
N ALA A 96 -31.09 11.12 3.77
CA ALA A 96 -32.13 11.54 4.71
C ALA A 96 -31.56 11.56 6.13
N THR A 97 -31.80 12.65 6.85
CA THR A 97 -31.38 12.83 8.24
C THR A 97 -32.61 13.14 9.08
N ASP A 98 -33.22 12.09 9.59
CA ASP A 98 -34.42 12.12 10.43
C ASP A 98 -34.10 12.42 11.90
N ASN A 99 -32.84 12.26 12.33
CA ASN A 99 -32.39 12.67 13.66
C ASN A 99 -31.00 13.35 13.67
N PRO A 100 -30.69 14.16 14.71
CA PRO A 100 -29.41 14.89 14.81
C PRO A 100 -28.16 14.02 15.02
N GLN A 101 -28.26 12.89 15.74
CA GLN A 101 -27.14 11.96 15.96
C GLN A 101 -26.67 11.32 14.66
N LYS A 102 -27.62 10.79 13.87
CA LYS A 102 -27.36 10.18 12.56
C LYS A 102 -26.76 11.20 11.59
N ARG A 103 -27.18 12.47 11.67
CA ARG A 103 -26.55 13.57 10.93
C ARG A 103 -25.09 13.74 11.32
N ALA A 104 -24.77 13.76 12.61
CA ALA A 104 -23.39 13.88 13.08
C ALA A 104 -22.52 12.71 12.59
N GLU A 105 -23.05 11.48 12.66
CA GLU A 105 -22.38 10.29 12.12
C GLU A 105 -22.15 10.38 10.61
N ILE A 106 -23.16 10.79 9.84
CA ILE A 106 -23.04 10.94 8.38
C ILE A 106 -22.01 12.01 8.03
N LEU A 107 -21.98 13.14 8.76
CA LEU A 107 -20.98 14.18 8.55
C LEU A 107 -19.57 13.66 8.87
N GLN A 108 -19.44 12.93 9.98
CA GLN A 108 -18.17 12.35 10.40
C GLN A 108 -17.64 11.31 9.39
N VAL A 109 -18.52 10.45 8.86
CA VAL A 109 -18.19 9.48 7.81
C VAL A 109 -17.89 10.20 6.49
N SER A 110 -18.65 11.23 6.14
CA SER A 110 -18.41 11.99 4.91
C SER A 110 -17.05 12.66 4.90
N GLU A 111 -16.59 13.23 6.02
CA GLU A 111 -15.23 13.78 6.15
C GLU A 111 -14.14 12.73 5.90
N VAL A 112 -14.33 11.50 6.39
CA VAL A 112 -13.37 10.40 6.21
C VAL A 112 -13.14 10.10 4.73
N PHE A 113 -14.20 10.11 3.93
CA PHE A 113 -14.16 9.85 2.49
C PHE A 113 -13.97 11.12 1.64
N ARG A 114 -13.54 12.24 2.25
CA ARG A 114 -13.39 13.54 1.56
C ARG A 114 -14.70 14.00 0.89
N GLY A 115 -15.83 13.56 1.41
CA GLY A 115 -17.16 14.00 1.04
C GLY A 115 -17.43 15.40 1.56
N ARG A 116 -17.72 16.32 0.66
CA ARG A 116 -18.08 17.70 0.94
C ARG A 116 -19.59 17.84 1.04
N VAL A 117 -20.11 18.37 2.15
CA VAL A 117 -21.54 18.73 2.22
C VAL A 117 -21.79 19.94 1.34
N ILE A 118 -22.63 19.78 0.33
CA ILE A 118 -22.96 20.86 -0.62
C ILE A 118 -24.37 21.43 -0.41
N ASP A 119 -25.27 20.70 0.24
CA ASP A 119 -26.57 21.19 0.68
C ASP A 119 -26.97 20.53 2.01
N MET A 120 -27.60 21.30 2.90
CA MET A 120 -28.03 20.82 4.21
C MET A 120 -29.41 21.38 4.54
N LYS A 121 -30.39 20.49 4.69
CA LYS A 121 -31.79 20.77 5.04
C LYS A 121 -32.19 20.05 6.33
N PRO A 122 -33.26 20.49 7.01
CA PRO A 122 -33.67 19.88 8.28
C PRO A 122 -33.89 18.36 8.24
N ALA A 123 -34.28 17.79 7.10
CA ALA A 123 -34.53 16.36 6.93
C ALA A 123 -33.56 15.66 5.96
N SER A 124 -32.57 16.36 5.39
CA SER A 124 -31.64 15.73 4.44
C SER A 124 -30.34 16.52 4.28
N LEU A 125 -29.26 15.85 3.92
CA LEU A 125 -28.00 16.46 3.49
C LEU A 125 -27.59 15.92 2.12
N VAL A 126 -26.79 16.68 1.37
CA VAL A 126 -26.22 16.26 0.10
C VAL A 126 -24.70 16.33 0.21
N LEU A 127 -24.03 15.22 -0.07
CA LEU A 127 -22.57 15.07 -0.07
C LEU A 127 -22.04 14.99 -1.50
N GLU A 128 -20.92 15.64 -1.76
CA GLU A 128 -20.12 15.55 -2.98
C GLU A 128 -18.82 14.83 -2.66
N ILE A 129 -18.54 13.70 -3.30
CA ILE A 129 -17.25 12.98 -3.16
C ILE A 129 -16.53 13.09 -4.50
N THR A 130 -15.25 13.47 -4.49
CA THR A 130 -14.40 13.48 -5.69
C THR A 130 -13.09 12.72 -5.49
N GLU A 131 -12.71 11.87 -6.44
CA GLU A 131 -11.45 11.12 -6.45
C GLU A 131 -10.58 11.50 -7.66
N LYS A 132 -9.25 11.47 -7.48
CA LYS A 132 -8.26 11.61 -8.55
C LYS A 132 -7.75 10.22 -8.91
N GLY A 133 -8.09 9.71 -10.09
CA GLY A 133 -7.42 8.55 -10.65
C GLY A 133 -6.04 8.96 -11.16
N THR A 134 -4.97 8.44 -10.58
CA THR A 134 -3.64 8.43 -11.23
C THR A 134 -2.79 7.29 -10.67
N ASP A 135 -2.23 6.50 -11.58
CA ASP A 135 -1.04 5.68 -11.40
C ASP A 135 0.06 6.48 -10.70
N VAL A 136 0.56 6.00 -9.56
CA VAL A 136 1.65 6.64 -8.83
C VAL A 136 2.97 5.97 -9.24
N MET A 137 3.79 6.67 -10.01
CA MET A 137 5.21 6.37 -10.10
C MET A 137 5.88 6.77 -8.77
N ALA A 138 6.66 5.86 -8.18
CA ALA A 138 7.26 6.02 -6.86
C ALA A 138 8.09 7.32 -6.75
N THR A 139 7.68 8.21 -5.84
CA THR A 139 8.41 9.43 -5.48
C THR A 139 9.15 9.18 -4.16
N ILE A 140 10.47 9.42 -4.14
CA ILE A 140 11.35 9.20 -2.98
C ILE A 140 11.64 10.55 -2.31
N TYR A 141 11.48 10.63 -0.99
CA TYR A 141 11.77 11.81 -0.17
C TYR A 141 13.00 11.61 0.72
N TYR A 142 13.75 12.68 0.96
CA TYR A 142 14.95 12.73 1.80
C TYR A 142 14.82 13.78 2.91
N ASP A 143 15.86 13.91 3.75
CA ASP A 143 15.92 14.89 4.86
C ASP A 143 15.63 16.33 4.42
N SER A 144 15.97 16.72 3.19
CA SER A 144 15.70 18.06 2.67
C SER A 144 14.21 18.36 2.47
N ASP A 145 13.40 17.32 2.32
CA ASP A 145 12.00 17.42 1.93
C ASP A 145 11.05 17.38 3.14
N ALA A 146 11.58 17.08 4.33
CA ALA A 146 10.80 16.92 5.57
C ALA A 146 11.16 17.98 6.61
N ASN A 147 10.19 18.77 7.10
CA ASN A 147 10.41 19.77 8.13
C ASN A 147 10.13 19.22 9.55
N PHE A 148 11.17 18.84 10.29
CA PHE A 148 11.04 18.29 11.64
C PHE A 148 10.62 19.32 12.70
N ASP A 149 10.80 20.63 12.46
CA ASP A 149 10.41 21.65 13.43
C ASP A 149 8.89 21.68 13.70
N LEU A 150 8.10 21.08 12.80
CA LEU A 150 6.67 20.82 12.99
C LEU A 150 6.34 19.90 14.18
N LEU A 151 7.29 19.04 14.59
CA LEU A 151 7.12 18.10 15.71
C LEU A 151 7.69 18.62 17.04
N LYS A 152 8.69 19.51 17.02
CA LYS A 152 9.33 20.03 18.25
C LYS A 152 8.38 20.81 19.16
N GLN A 153 7.32 21.37 18.59
CA GLN A 153 6.32 22.16 19.32
C GLN A 153 5.11 21.32 19.77
N ARG A 154 5.12 20.00 19.52
CA ARG A 154 3.97 19.12 19.70
C ARG A 154 4.32 17.93 20.58
N THR A 155 3.35 17.51 21.38
CA THR A 155 3.42 16.27 22.14
C THR A 155 2.94 15.12 21.27
N VAL A 156 3.80 14.12 21.05
CA VAL A 156 3.50 12.92 20.26
C VAL A 156 3.18 11.76 21.21
N ALA A 157 1.94 11.27 21.17
CA ALA A 157 1.56 10.02 21.84
C ALA A 157 1.78 8.81 20.92
N VAL A 158 2.63 7.88 21.37
CA VAL A 158 2.83 6.56 20.74
C VAL A 158 2.05 5.53 21.56
N VAL A 159 1.02 4.91 20.95
CA VAL A 159 0.17 3.93 21.64
C VAL A 159 0.74 2.53 21.42
N GLY A 160 1.17 1.88 22.50
CA GLY A 160 1.84 0.58 22.45
C GLY A 160 3.37 0.67 22.42
N TYR A 161 4.04 -0.32 23.04
CA TYR A 161 5.51 -0.35 23.19
C TYR A 161 6.11 -1.72 22.82
N GLY A 162 5.73 -2.23 21.63
CA GLY A 162 6.37 -3.36 20.97
C GLY A 162 7.65 -2.94 20.23
N ALA A 163 8.15 -3.77 19.30
CA ALA A 163 9.38 -3.45 18.54
C ALA A 163 9.30 -2.09 17.82
N GLN A 164 8.21 -1.86 17.07
CA GLN A 164 7.98 -0.60 16.35
C GLN A 164 7.72 0.57 17.31
N GLY A 165 6.81 0.42 18.27
CA GLY A 165 6.50 1.48 19.24
C GLY A 165 7.72 1.93 20.06
N ARG A 166 8.59 0.99 20.45
CA ARG A 166 9.87 1.28 21.10
C ARG A 166 10.82 2.06 20.19
N ALA A 167 11.08 1.55 18.98
CA ALA A 167 11.99 2.21 18.04
C ALA A 167 11.54 3.63 17.71
N GLN A 168 10.24 3.80 17.46
CA GLN A 168 9.63 5.09 17.16
C GLN A 168 9.77 6.06 18.35
N SER A 169 9.42 5.62 19.55
CA SER A 169 9.47 6.47 20.75
C SER A 169 10.88 6.96 21.07
N LEU A 170 11.88 6.07 20.99
CA LEU A 170 13.27 6.42 21.26
C LEU A 170 13.83 7.35 20.19
N ASN A 171 13.62 7.03 18.91
CA ASN A 171 14.16 7.85 17.83
C ASN A 171 13.53 9.26 17.81
N LEU A 172 12.22 9.38 18.06
CA LEU A 172 11.54 10.68 18.17
C LEU A 172 12.09 11.51 19.33
N LYS A 173 12.29 10.88 20.49
CA LYS A 173 12.87 11.52 21.67
C LYS A 173 14.31 11.99 21.38
N ASP A 174 15.13 11.13 20.79
CA ASP A 174 16.52 11.46 20.43
C ASP A 174 16.60 12.57 19.37
N SER A 175 15.61 12.64 18.47
CA SER A 175 15.45 13.73 17.49
C SER A 175 14.95 15.04 18.12
N GLY A 176 14.53 15.02 19.40
CA GLY A 176 14.10 16.19 20.16
C GLY A 176 12.59 16.47 20.14
N ALA A 177 11.75 15.48 19.82
CA ALA A 177 10.30 15.58 19.98
C ALA A 177 9.87 15.30 21.43
N ASN A 178 8.74 15.89 21.86
CA ASN A 178 8.14 15.57 23.15
C ASN A 178 7.28 14.30 23.03
N VAL A 179 7.72 13.17 23.58
CA VAL A 179 7.07 11.85 23.39
C VAL A 179 6.43 11.36 24.68
N VAL A 180 5.18 10.90 24.58
CA VAL A 180 4.46 10.17 25.63
C VAL A 180 4.06 8.79 25.10
N VAL A 181 4.30 7.73 25.88
CA VAL A 181 3.88 6.36 25.51
C VAL A 181 2.56 6.04 26.21
N GLY A 182 1.53 5.73 25.43
CA GLY A 182 0.23 5.28 25.93
C GLY A 182 0.18 3.76 26.03
N LEU A 183 0.02 3.22 27.24
CA LEU A 183 -0.13 1.78 27.49
C LEU A 183 -1.42 1.48 28.24
N TYR A 184 -1.94 0.26 28.07
CA TYR A 184 -3.06 -0.21 28.89
C TYR A 184 -2.60 -0.51 30.32
N GLU A 185 -3.55 -0.50 31.26
CA GLU A 185 -3.26 -0.73 32.66
C GLU A 185 -2.75 -2.16 32.89
N GLY A 186 -1.58 -2.30 33.52
CA GLY A 186 -0.91 -3.60 33.70
C GLY A 186 -0.02 -4.08 32.55
N SER A 187 0.27 -3.23 31.56
CA SER A 187 1.16 -3.59 30.45
C SER A 187 2.58 -3.96 30.91
N HIS A 188 3.07 -5.12 30.45
CA HIS A 188 4.41 -5.63 30.76
C HIS A 188 5.56 -4.75 30.24
N SER A 189 5.31 -3.90 29.24
CA SER A 189 6.31 -3.02 28.63
C SER A 189 6.49 -1.68 29.36
N LYS A 190 5.64 -1.37 30.35
CA LYS A 190 5.69 -0.11 31.12
C LYS A 190 7.03 0.12 31.79
N ALA A 191 7.51 -0.85 32.56
CA ALA A 191 8.78 -0.75 33.28
C ALA A 191 9.97 -0.52 32.35
N ARG A 192 9.93 -1.13 31.16
CA ARG A 192 10.96 -0.96 30.12
C ARG A 192 10.94 0.44 29.53
N ALA A 193 9.77 0.94 29.14
CA ALA A 193 9.63 2.28 28.56
C ALA A 193 10.07 3.39 29.54
N GLU A 194 9.70 3.25 30.82
CA GLU A 194 10.14 4.17 31.88
C GLU A 194 11.66 4.10 32.12
N ALA A 195 12.26 2.91 32.10
CA ALA A 195 13.71 2.73 32.25
C ALA A 195 14.51 3.34 31.08
N GLU A 196 13.92 3.38 29.88
CA GLU A 196 14.49 4.04 28.70
C GLU A 196 14.19 5.57 28.68
N GLY A 197 13.63 6.07 29.79
CA GLY A 197 13.42 7.49 30.08
C GLY A 197 12.27 8.11 29.30
N LEU A 198 11.26 7.34 28.92
CA LEU A 198 10.04 7.85 28.29
C LEU A 198 8.97 8.12 29.32
N THR A 199 8.14 9.14 29.07
CA THR A 199 6.94 9.40 29.88
C THR A 199 5.89 8.37 29.51
N VAL A 200 5.44 7.55 30.47
CA VAL A 200 4.40 6.54 30.24
C VAL A 200 3.09 6.93 30.94
N LYS A 201 1.98 6.81 30.21
CA LYS A 201 0.63 7.15 30.66
C LYS A 201 -0.37 6.08 30.25
N THR A 202 -1.57 6.10 30.80
CA THR A 202 -2.66 5.28 30.22
C THR A 202 -2.94 5.75 28.79
N VAL A 203 -3.53 4.91 27.94
CA VAL A 203 -3.89 5.31 26.57
C VAL A 203 -4.76 6.57 26.56
N GLU A 204 -5.71 6.67 27.49
CA GLU A 204 -6.60 7.82 27.66
C GLU A 204 -5.84 9.09 28.06
N GLU A 205 -4.95 8.98 29.06
CA GLU A 205 -4.12 10.10 29.51
C GLU A 205 -3.14 10.57 28.44
N ALA A 206 -2.48 9.63 27.74
CA ALA A 206 -1.57 9.92 26.64
C ALA A 206 -2.29 10.63 25.50
N ALA A 207 -3.51 10.17 25.17
CA ALA A 207 -4.35 10.80 24.17
C ALA A 207 -4.76 12.23 24.57
N ALA A 208 -5.11 12.46 25.83
CA ALA A 208 -5.48 13.78 26.33
C ALA A 208 -4.30 14.77 26.34
N MET A 209 -3.07 14.27 26.46
CA MET A 209 -1.84 15.08 26.50
C MET A 209 -1.25 15.37 25.12
N ALA A 210 -1.69 14.67 24.07
CA ALA A 210 -1.02 14.68 22.77
C ALA A 210 -1.64 15.67 21.79
N ASP A 211 -0.78 16.44 21.13
CA ASP A 211 -1.12 17.23 19.95
C ASP A 211 -1.13 16.36 18.69
N ILE A 212 -0.33 15.29 18.72
CA ILE A 212 -0.30 14.23 17.72
C ILE A 212 -0.41 12.92 18.48
N ILE A 213 -1.61 12.36 18.54
CA ILE A 213 -1.72 10.92 18.74
C ILE A 213 -1.36 10.33 17.38
N GLN A 214 -0.45 9.38 17.34
CA GLN A 214 -0.19 8.64 16.12
C GLN A 214 -1.41 7.75 15.78
N ILE A 215 -2.48 8.39 15.30
CA ILE A 215 -3.74 7.89 14.73
C ILE A 215 -4.27 9.03 13.80
N PRO A 216 -4.45 8.86 12.47
CA PRO A 216 -4.27 9.94 11.48
C PRO A 216 -5.45 10.92 11.25
N ARG A 217 -5.19 12.24 11.19
CA ARG A 217 -6.01 13.31 10.52
C ARG A 217 -5.16 14.56 10.17
N GLY A 218 -5.44 15.19 9.02
CA GLY A 218 -5.09 16.58 8.56
C GLY A 218 -3.65 17.09 8.71
N LEU A 219 -2.98 17.50 7.60
CA LEU A 219 -1.50 17.61 7.45
C LEU A 219 -0.78 16.25 7.47
N ALA A 220 -1.53 15.15 7.32
CA ALA A 220 -1.07 13.79 7.54
C ALA A 220 0.19 13.43 6.74
N ARG A 221 0.32 13.88 5.50
CA ARG A 221 1.51 13.61 4.68
C ARG A 221 2.76 14.30 5.22
N ASP A 222 2.69 15.60 5.49
CA ASP A 222 3.85 16.35 5.98
C ASP A 222 4.20 15.95 7.42
N VAL A 223 3.20 15.60 8.23
CA VAL A 223 3.39 15.03 9.57
C VAL A 223 3.99 13.63 9.48
N ALA A 224 3.54 12.77 8.56
CA ALA A 224 4.11 11.44 8.35
C ALA A 224 5.57 11.55 7.86
N LEU A 225 5.90 12.50 6.99
CA LEU A 225 7.27 12.76 6.55
C LEU A 225 8.12 13.32 7.70
N ALA A 226 7.60 14.26 8.50
CA ALA A 226 8.30 14.75 9.69
C ALA A 226 8.52 13.63 10.72
N TYR A 227 7.56 12.73 10.87
CA TYR A 227 7.66 11.55 11.73
C TYR A 227 8.70 10.57 11.21
N ALA A 228 8.66 10.25 9.91
CA ALA A 228 9.64 9.42 9.24
C ALA A 228 11.06 9.99 9.40
N ARG A 229 11.21 11.32 9.33
CA ARG A 229 12.47 12.00 9.65
C ARG A 229 12.88 11.83 11.11
N GLY A 230 11.95 12.02 12.04
CA GLY A 230 12.19 11.84 13.48
C GLY A 230 12.61 10.42 13.86
N ILE A 231 12.17 9.41 13.11
CA ILE A 231 12.59 8.02 13.31
C ILE A 231 13.83 7.63 12.50
N GLY A 232 14.41 8.56 11.73
CA GLY A 232 15.59 8.36 10.90
C GLY A 232 15.33 7.73 9.53
N GLY A 233 14.07 7.48 9.16
CA GLY A 233 13.69 6.84 7.89
C GLY A 233 14.12 7.64 6.66
N THR A 234 14.10 8.98 6.73
CA THR A 234 14.54 9.86 5.63
C THR A 234 16.05 9.83 5.36
N ARG A 235 16.86 9.23 6.25
CA ARG A 235 18.30 8.99 6.00
C ARG A 235 18.53 7.89 4.96
N ALA A 236 17.68 6.87 4.98
CA ALA A 236 17.68 5.81 3.96
C ALA A 236 16.80 6.20 2.75
N GLY A 237 15.71 6.92 3.01
CA GLY A 237 14.72 7.35 2.03
C GLY A 237 13.32 6.92 2.44
N VAL A 238 12.33 7.76 2.17
CA VAL A 238 10.90 7.46 2.42
C VAL A 238 10.18 7.37 1.09
N ILE A 239 9.39 6.32 0.91
CA ILE A 239 8.56 6.11 -0.27
C ILE A 239 7.11 6.36 0.14
N GLU A 240 6.42 7.22 -0.61
CA GLU A 240 4.98 7.42 -0.44
C GLU A 240 4.22 6.25 -1.10
N THR A 241 3.28 5.69 -0.35
CA THR A 241 2.47 4.51 -0.72
C THR A 241 1.04 4.69 -0.18
N THR A 242 0.17 3.73 -0.47
CA THR A 242 -1.18 3.67 0.09
C THR A 242 -1.24 2.64 1.21
N PHE A 243 -2.18 2.77 2.16
CA PHE A 243 -2.43 1.74 3.17
C PHE A 243 -2.69 0.36 2.53
N ARG A 244 -3.38 0.34 1.39
CA ARG A 244 -3.65 -0.89 0.66
C ARG A 244 -2.36 -1.53 0.15
N GLU A 245 -1.53 -0.76 -0.55
CA GLU A 245 -0.27 -1.25 -1.11
C GLU A 245 0.69 -1.69 -0.01
N GLU A 246 0.88 -0.89 1.03
CA GLU A 246 1.74 -1.25 2.17
C GLU A 246 1.29 -2.56 2.81
N THR A 247 0.00 -2.67 3.15
CA THR A 247 -0.52 -3.86 3.84
C THR A 247 -0.48 -5.10 2.95
N GLU A 248 -0.84 -4.99 1.66
CA GLU A 248 -0.80 -6.13 0.74
C GLU A 248 0.63 -6.60 0.45
N THR A 249 1.56 -5.65 0.21
CA THR A 249 2.94 -5.97 -0.15
C THR A 249 3.76 -6.45 1.05
N ASP A 250 3.54 -5.90 2.24
CA ASP A 250 4.19 -6.32 3.48
C ASP A 250 3.78 -7.76 3.85
N LEU A 251 2.48 -8.01 3.94
CA LEU A 251 1.95 -9.35 4.25
C LEU A 251 2.40 -10.40 3.22
N PHE A 252 2.41 -10.06 1.93
CA PHE A 252 2.92 -10.96 0.91
C PHE A 252 4.43 -11.18 1.06
N GLY A 253 5.21 -10.12 1.26
CA GLY A 253 6.66 -10.18 1.38
C GLY A 253 7.12 -11.07 2.52
N GLU A 254 6.53 -10.90 3.71
CA GLU A 254 6.83 -11.70 4.90
C GLU A 254 6.46 -13.18 4.71
N GLN A 255 5.30 -13.47 4.12
CA GLN A 255 4.83 -14.85 3.92
C GLN A 255 5.61 -15.57 2.82
N ALA A 256 5.80 -14.93 1.67
CA ALA A 256 6.35 -15.58 0.49
C ALA A 256 7.88 -15.61 0.46
N VAL A 257 8.55 -14.63 1.09
CA VAL A 257 10.01 -14.46 0.98
C VAL A 257 10.68 -14.26 2.34
N LEU A 258 10.44 -13.14 3.03
CA LEU A 258 11.30 -12.68 4.12
C LEU A 258 11.29 -13.62 5.34
N CYS A 259 10.13 -14.16 5.68
CA CYS A 259 9.97 -15.08 6.81
C CYS A 259 9.65 -16.49 6.30
N GLY A 260 8.46 -16.68 5.75
CA GLY A 260 7.95 -18.01 5.39
C GLY A 260 8.81 -18.72 4.33
N GLY A 261 9.07 -18.04 3.20
CA GLY A 261 9.88 -18.60 2.11
C GLY A 261 11.33 -18.91 2.52
N THR A 262 11.99 -17.96 3.18
CA THR A 262 13.39 -18.13 3.62
C THR A 262 13.52 -19.26 4.64
N ALA A 263 12.70 -19.26 5.69
CA ALA A 263 12.75 -20.31 6.71
C ALA A 263 12.44 -21.70 6.12
N ALA A 264 11.46 -21.80 5.22
CA ALA A 264 11.12 -23.07 4.57
C ALA A 264 12.25 -23.58 3.66
N LEU A 265 12.89 -22.70 2.89
CA LEU A 265 14.01 -23.06 2.02
C LEU A 265 15.21 -23.57 2.81
N ILE A 266 15.55 -22.87 3.90
CA ILE A 266 16.65 -23.25 4.79
C ILE A 266 16.41 -24.64 5.39
N LYS A 267 15.21 -24.87 5.94
CA LYS A 267 14.83 -26.18 6.52
C LYS A 267 14.89 -27.29 5.48
N ALA A 268 14.27 -27.09 4.32
CA ALA A 268 14.28 -28.09 3.26
C ALA A 268 15.70 -28.44 2.79
N ALA A 269 16.58 -27.44 2.65
CA ALA A 269 17.98 -27.66 2.27
C ALA A 269 18.77 -28.39 3.35
N PHE A 270 18.60 -27.99 4.62
CA PHE A 270 19.22 -28.65 5.77
C PHE A 270 18.79 -30.12 5.87
N ASP A 271 17.48 -30.38 5.87
CA ASP A 271 16.91 -31.73 5.98
C ASP A 271 17.40 -32.61 4.83
N THR A 272 17.45 -32.08 3.60
CA THR A 272 17.97 -32.82 2.42
C THR A 272 19.40 -33.30 2.62
N LEU A 273 20.27 -32.47 3.21
CA LEU A 273 21.66 -32.86 3.48
C LEU A 273 21.76 -33.87 4.63
N VAL A 274 21.03 -33.65 5.72
CA VAL A 274 21.06 -34.57 6.87
C VAL A 274 20.50 -35.94 6.48
N GLU A 275 19.38 -36.00 5.74
CA GLU A 275 18.79 -37.24 5.22
C GLU A 275 19.72 -37.99 4.27
N ALA A 276 20.55 -37.26 3.52
CA ALA A 276 21.58 -37.84 2.66
C ALA A 276 22.82 -38.35 3.44
N GLY A 277 22.84 -38.17 4.77
CA GLY A 277 23.89 -38.66 5.66
C GLY A 277 25.07 -37.70 5.86
N TYR A 278 24.92 -36.42 5.49
CA TYR A 278 25.91 -35.40 5.81
C TYR A 278 25.82 -34.98 7.29
N GLN A 279 26.92 -34.42 7.81
CA GLN A 279 26.96 -33.92 9.18
C GLN A 279 25.99 -32.74 9.35
N PRO A 280 25.12 -32.74 10.38
CA PRO A 280 24.20 -31.63 10.64
C PRO A 280 24.90 -30.28 10.78
N GLU A 281 26.11 -30.25 11.36
CA GLU A 281 26.89 -29.03 11.49
C GLU A 281 27.28 -28.45 10.12
N MET A 282 27.70 -29.32 9.18
CA MET A 282 28.03 -28.90 7.83
C MET A 282 26.78 -28.43 7.06
N ALA A 283 25.66 -29.14 7.22
CA ALA A 283 24.39 -28.73 6.64
C ALA A 283 23.95 -27.35 7.17
N TYR A 284 24.14 -27.09 8.47
CA TYR A 284 23.84 -25.79 9.08
C TYR A 284 24.69 -24.67 8.48
N PHE A 285 26.00 -24.89 8.30
CA PHE A 285 26.90 -23.91 7.71
C PHE A 285 26.47 -23.54 6.27
N GLU A 286 26.31 -24.57 5.44
CA GLU A 286 26.02 -24.42 4.01
C GLU A 286 24.61 -23.87 3.74
N CYS A 287 23.61 -24.26 4.54
CA CYS A 287 22.21 -23.93 4.26
C CYS A 287 21.67 -22.73 5.03
N LEU A 288 22.32 -22.29 6.11
CA LEU A 288 21.87 -21.14 6.91
C LEU A 288 22.99 -20.13 7.18
N HIS A 289 24.14 -20.56 7.70
CA HIS A 289 25.17 -19.62 8.14
C HIS A 289 25.71 -18.76 6.98
N GLU A 290 26.03 -19.39 5.85
CA GLU A 290 26.58 -18.70 4.68
C GLU A 290 25.56 -17.82 3.94
N LEU A 291 24.26 -18.04 4.17
CA LEU A 291 23.20 -17.23 3.54
C LEU A 291 23.35 -15.74 3.85
N LYS A 292 23.85 -15.40 5.05
CA LYS A 292 24.10 -14.00 5.43
C LYS A 292 25.05 -13.30 4.44
N LEU A 293 26.15 -13.94 4.03
CA LEU A 293 27.10 -13.36 3.09
C LEU A 293 26.43 -13.07 1.75
N ILE A 294 25.65 -14.03 1.24
CA ILE A 294 24.92 -13.87 -0.04
C ILE A 294 23.92 -12.71 0.05
N VAL A 295 23.15 -12.64 1.13
CA VAL A 295 22.18 -11.56 1.36
C VAL A 295 22.88 -10.20 1.51
N ASP A 296 24.01 -10.12 2.21
CA ASP A 296 24.79 -8.88 2.35
C ASP A 296 25.35 -8.39 1.00
N LEU A 297 25.80 -9.31 0.13
CA LEU A 297 26.23 -8.97 -1.23
C LEU A 297 25.08 -8.45 -2.09
N ILE A 298 23.93 -9.11 -2.04
CA ILE A 298 22.71 -8.67 -2.74
C ILE A 298 22.26 -7.30 -2.21
N TYR A 299 22.29 -7.11 -0.90
CA TYR A 299 21.92 -5.84 -0.28
C TYR A 299 22.82 -4.69 -0.73
N THR A 300 24.14 -4.92 -0.81
CA THR A 300 25.10 -3.85 -1.14
C THR A 300 25.29 -3.58 -2.64
N GLY A 301 24.87 -4.49 -3.53
CA GLY A 301 25.05 -4.28 -4.98
C GLY A 301 24.16 -5.10 -5.91
N GLY A 302 23.07 -5.66 -5.39
CA GLY A 302 22.11 -6.45 -6.14
C GLY A 302 22.61 -7.82 -6.56
N LEU A 303 21.76 -8.56 -7.27
CA LEU A 303 22.04 -9.92 -7.75
C LEU A 303 23.29 -9.99 -8.64
N SER A 304 23.57 -8.93 -9.41
CA SER A 304 24.74 -8.90 -10.30
C SER A 304 26.05 -8.84 -9.53
N LYS A 305 26.12 -8.02 -8.46
CA LYS A 305 27.30 -7.99 -7.60
C LYS A 305 27.52 -9.32 -6.92
N MET A 306 26.47 -9.89 -6.33
CA MET A 306 26.55 -11.20 -5.69
C MET A 306 27.15 -12.25 -6.66
N ARG A 307 26.66 -12.32 -7.91
CA ARG A 307 27.17 -13.26 -8.91
C ARG A 307 28.63 -13.02 -9.30
N ASN A 308 29.05 -11.77 -9.39
CA ASN A 308 30.44 -11.41 -9.71
C ASN A 308 31.40 -11.71 -8.54
N ASP A 309 30.89 -11.71 -7.30
CA ASP A 309 31.70 -11.86 -6.09
C ASP A 309 31.73 -13.32 -5.58
N VAL A 310 30.95 -14.24 -6.18
CA VAL A 310 31.03 -15.69 -5.93
C VAL A 310 31.86 -16.40 -7.02
N SER A 311 32.21 -17.67 -6.79
CA SER A 311 32.91 -18.45 -7.81
C SER A 311 32.02 -18.75 -9.03
N ASN A 312 32.63 -18.89 -10.21
CA ASN A 312 31.91 -19.27 -11.44
C ASN A 312 31.10 -20.58 -11.28
N THR A 313 31.56 -21.51 -10.44
CA THR A 313 30.82 -22.75 -10.15
C THR A 313 29.55 -22.45 -9.36
N ALA A 314 29.61 -21.55 -8.37
CA ALA A 314 28.45 -21.12 -7.60
C ALA A 314 27.47 -20.31 -8.46
N GLU A 315 27.96 -19.38 -9.29
CA GLU A 315 27.12 -18.62 -10.22
C GLU A 315 26.41 -19.53 -11.23
N TYR A 316 27.14 -20.47 -11.84
CA TYR A 316 26.54 -21.45 -12.75
C TYR A 316 25.48 -22.29 -12.03
N GLY A 317 25.75 -22.69 -10.78
CA GLY A 317 24.80 -23.35 -9.90
C GLY A 317 23.52 -22.55 -9.70
N ASP A 318 23.63 -21.30 -9.23
CA ASP A 318 22.51 -20.35 -9.03
C ASP A 318 21.64 -20.28 -10.29
N LEU A 319 22.24 -19.91 -11.43
CA LEU A 319 21.50 -19.61 -12.66
C LEU A 319 20.77 -20.81 -13.26
N THR A 320 21.20 -22.03 -12.97
CA THR A 320 20.67 -23.24 -13.60
C THR A 320 19.86 -24.12 -12.65
N ARG A 321 20.15 -24.11 -11.35
CA ARG A 321 19.44 -24.90 -10.33
C ARG A 321 18.41 -24.05 -9.60
N GLY A 322 18.62 -22.74 -9.47
CA GLY A 322 17.63 -21.80 -8.91
C GLY A 322 16.24 -21.94 -9.52
N PRO A 323 16.08 -21.95 -10.87
CA PRO A 323 14.78 -22.14 -11.51
C PRO A 323 14.16 -23.55 -11.31
N GLN A 324 14.94 -24.54 -10.91
CA GLN A 324 14.43 -25.87 -10.57
C GLN A 324 13.85 -25.90 -9.14
N VAL A 325 14.41 -25.10 -8.23
CA VAL A 325 13.88 -24.90 -6.87
C VAL A 325 12.69 -23.96 -6.89
N ILE A 326 12.79 -22.85 -7.61
CA ILE A 326 11.74 -21.84 -7.80
C ILE A 326 11.13 -22.00 -9.20
N ASP A 327 10.36 -23.08 -9.35
CA ASP A 327 9.65 -23.44 -10.57
C ASP A 327 8.33 -22.66 -10.74
N ASP A 328 7.60 -22.95 -11.82
CA ASP A 328 6.30 -22.32 -12.09
C ASP A 328 5.24 -22.66 -11.04
N ASN A 329 5.34 -23.81 -10.37
CA ASN A 329 4.41 -24.19 -9.31
C ASN A 329 4.63 -23.33 -8.06
N VAL A 330 5.89 -23.05 -7.70
CA VAL A 330 6.20 -22.11 -6.61
C VAL A 330 5.68 -20.72 -6.95
N ARG A 331 5.84 -20.27 -8.20
CA ARG A 331 5.30 -18.97 -8.65
C ARG A 331 3.78 -18.93 -8.56
N GLU A 332 3.07 -20.01 -8.90
CA GLU A 332 1.62 -20.06 -8.75
C GLU A 332 1.18 -20.03 -7.29
N LYS A 333 1.91 -20.71 -6.39
CA LYS A 333 1.65 -20.61 -4.95
C LYS A 333 1.84 -19.18 -4.44
N MET A 334 2.88 -18.47 -4.87
CA MET A 334 3.08 -17.06 -4.55
C MET A 334 1.90 -16.20 -5.04
N ARG A 335 1.40 -16.43 -6.27
CA ARG A 335 0.19 -15.75 -6.77
C ARG A 335 -1.03 -16.04 -5.91
N GLN A 336 -1.19 -17.28 -5.44
CA GLN A 336 -2.30 -17.64 -4.56
C GLN A 336 -2.19 -16.96 -3.19
N ILE A 337 -1.00 -16.94 -2.57
CA ILE A 337 -0.76 -16.22 -1.31
C ILE A 337 -1.13 -14.74 -1.46
N LEU A 338 -0.72 -14.10 -2.57
CA LEU A 338 -1.09 -12.71 -2.84
C LEU A 338 -2.61 -12.54 -2.97
N LYS A 339 -3.30 -13.44 -3.69
CA LYS A 339 -4.77 -13.43 -3.79
C LYS A 339 -5.45 -13.61 -2.44
N ASP A 340 -4.91 -14.45 -1.57
CA ASP A 340 -5.47 -14.68 -0.23
C ASP A 340 -5.32 -13.46 0.67
N VAL A 341 -4.18 -12.75 0.56
CA VAL A 341 -3.97 -11.44 1.21
C VAL A 341 -4.96 -10.41 0.66
N GLN A 342 -5.04 -10.24 -0.67
CA GLN A 342 -5.93 -9.27 -1.33
C GLN A 342 -7.42 -9.55 -1.09
N GLY A 343 -7.80 -10.83 -0.99
CA GLY A 343 -9.16 -11.28 -0.67
C GLY A 343 -9.49 -11.26 0.83
N GLY A 344 -8.54 -10.82 1.68
CA GLY A 344 -8.66 -10.75 3.12
C GLY A 344 -8.83 -12.12 3.80
N VAL A 345 -8.48 -13.22 3.13
CA VAL A 345 -8.55 -14.57 3.69
C VAL A 345 -7.60 -14.67 4.88
N PHE A 346 -6.32 -14.34 4.66
CA PHE A 346 -5.30 -14.35 5.71
C PHE A 346 -5.67 -13.42 6.87
N ALA A 347 -6.20 -12.23 6.58
CA ALA A 347 -6.61 -11.28 7.62
C ALA A 347 -7.71 -11.87 8.52
N ARG A 348 -8.72 -12.55 7.96
CA ARG A 348 -9.77 -13.21 8.74
C ARG A 348 -9.22 -14.36 9.59
N GLU A 349 -8.35 -15.18 9.01
CA GLU A 349 -7.69 -16.27 9.73
C GLU A 349 -6.88 -15.75 10.93
N TRP A 350 -6.07 -14.72 10.71
CA TRP A 350 -5.23 -14.14 11.75
C TRP A 350 -6.05 -13.47 12.86
N VAL A 351 -7.13 -12.75 12.53
CA VAL A 351 -8.03 -12.17 13.54
C VAL A 351 -8.65 -13.26 14.41
N LEU A 352 -9.19 -14.33 13.80
CA LEU A 352 -9.80 -15.44 14.53
C LEU A 352 -8.79 -16.17 15.41
N GLU A 353 -7.55 -16.36 14.93
CA GLU A 353 -6.47 -16.96 15.71
C GLU A 353 -6.14 -16.11 16.95
N ASN A 354 -6.13 -14.78 16.83
CA ASN A 354 -5.91 -13.88 17.97
C ASN A 354 -7.09 -13.89 18.96
N GLU A 355 -8.33 -13.88 18.47
CA GLU A 355 -9.53 -14.00 19.32
C GLU A 355 -9.56 -15.33 20.08
N ALA A 356 -9.02 -16.39 19.48
CA ALA A 356 -8.85 -17.70 20.12
C ALA A 356 -7.63 -17.78 21.06
N ASN A 357 -6.89 -16.69 21.26
CA ASN A 357 -5.65 -16.62 22.05
C ASN A 357 -4.51 -17.50 21.48
N GLN A 358 -4.35 -17.49 20.16
CA GLN A 358 -3.21 -17.99 19.38
C GLN A 358 -2.83 -19.49 19.58
N PRO A 359 -3.79 -20.44 19.59
CA PRO A 359 -3.51 -21.85 19.84
C PRO A 359 -2.67 -22.52 18.75
N VAL A 360 -2.91 -22.19 17.48
CA VAL A 360 -2.19 -22.76 16.33
C VAL A 360 -0.77 -22.20 16.30
N LEU A 361 -0.61 -20.88 16.42
CA LEU A 361 0.70 -20.24 16.47
C LEU A 361 1.54 -20.78 17.64
N GLY A 362 0.92 -20.98 18.81
CA GLY A 362 1.58 -21.58 19.97
C GLY A 362 2.04 -23.02 19.73
N ALA A 363 1.27 -23.82 18.99
CA ALA A 363 1.66 -25.18 18.62
C ALA A 363 2.80 -25.18 17.59
N LEU A 364 2.70 -24.36 16.53
CA LEU A 364 3.73 -24.23 15.51
C LEU A 364 5.07 -23.78 16.12
N ARG A 365 5.06 -22.79 17.01
CA ARG A 365 6.28 -22.33 17.70
C ARG A 365 6.99 -23.44 18.48
N ARG A 366 6.23 -24.29 19.17
CA ARG A 366 6.81 -25.44 19.89
C ARG A 366 7.45 -26.43 18.92
N GLN A 367 6.74 -26.79 17.87
CA GLN A 367 7.26 -27.69 16.83
C GLN A 367 8.54 -27.15 16.19
N GLU A 368 8.55 -25.87 15.82
CA GLU A 368 9.72 -25.23 15.20
C GLU A 368 10.92 -25.16 16.17
N SER A 369 10.67 -24.93 17.46
CA SER A 369 11.76 -24.87 18.46
C SER A 369 12.41 -26.22 18.76
N GLU A 370 11.77 -27.32 18.37
CA GLU A 370 12.22 -28.70 18.60
C GLU A 370 12.97 -29.28 17.38
N LEU A 371 13.13 -28.51 16.30
CA LEU A 371 13.82 -28.96 15.09
C LEU A 371 15.34 -29.12 15.32
N GLU A 372 15.92 -30.12 14.68
CA GLU A 372 17.36 -30.43 14.78
C GLU A 372 18.25 -29.23 14.39
N ILE A 373 17.85 -28.47 13.35
CA ILE A 373 18.57 -27.27 12.92
C ILE A 373 18.68 -26.21 14.03
N GLU A 374 17.70 -26.11 14.93
CA GLU A 374 17.72 -25.18 16.06
C GLU A 374 18.67 -25.67 17.17
N GLU A 375 18.69 -26.97 17.46
CA GLU A 375 19.62 -27.56 18.43
C GLU A 375 21.07 -27.41 17.95
N VAL A 376 21.36 -27.83 16.72
CA VAL A 376 22.68 -27.72 16.09
C VAL A 376 23.09 -26.27 16.00
N GLY A 377 22.20 -25.40 15.53
CA GLY A 377 22.45 -23.98 15.39
C GLY A 377 22.75 -23.29 16.71
N LYS A 378 22.04 -23.63 17.78
CA LYS A 378 22.31 -23.09 19.12
C LYS A 378 23.72 -23.45 19.60
N ASN A 379 24.14 -24.69 19.40
CA ASN A 379 25.48 -25.13 19.78
C ASN A 379 26.56 -24.42 18.95
N LEU A 380 26.40 -24.37 17.63
CA LEU A 380 27.36 -23.69 16.75
C LEU A 380 27.47 -22.20 17.03
N ARG A 381 26.34 -21.48 17.16
CA ARG A 381 26.34 -20.04 17.46
C ARG A 381 27.01 -19.73 18.80
N SER A 382 26.89 -20.61 19.79
CA SER A 382 27.56 -20.44 21.10
C SER A 382 29.08 -20.52 21.03
N MET A 383 29.63 -21.08 19.95
CA MET A 383 31.07 -21.17 19.71
C MET A 383 31.60 -19.99 18.88
N MET A 384 30.71 -19.17 18.30
CA MET A 384 31.06 -18.05 17.42
C MET A 384 31.11 -16.75 18.21
N SER A 385 32.26 -16.46 18.81
CA SER A 385 32.42 -15.33 19.75
C SER A 385 32.13 -13.94 19.18
N TRP A 386 32.10 -13.79 17.86
CA TRP A 386 31.85 -12.51 17.18
C TRP A 386 30.36 -12.24 16.92
N LEU A 387 29.45 -13.17 17.26
CA LEU A 387 28.01 -12.94 17.11
C LEU A 387 27.41 -12.08 18.24
N ASP A 388 28.15 -11.89 19.34
CA ASP A 388 27.73 -11.08 20.49
C ASP A 388 28.24 -9.62 20.45
N GLU A 389 28.96 -9.24 19.37
CA GLU A 389 29.40 -7.86 19.08
C GLU A 389 28.42 -7.14 18.15
#